data_AF-Q2TTE3-F1
#
_entry.id   AF-Q2TTE3-F1
#
_cell.length_a   1.000
_cell.length_b   1.000
_cell.length_c   1.000
_cell.angle_alpha   90.00
_cell.angle_beta   90.00
_cell.angle_gamma   90.00
#
_symmetry.space_group_name_H-M   'P 1'
#
loop_
_entity.id
_entity.type
_entity.pdbx_description
1 polymer ?
#
loop_
_entity_poly.entity_id
_entity_poly.type
_entity_poly.pdbx_seq_one_letter_code
_entity_poly.pdbx_strand_id
1 'polypeptide(L)'
;NDQGNRTTPSYVAFNDTERLIGDAAKNQVAMNAANTVFDAKRLIGRRFNDPVVQADMKHWPFKVTEGAGGKPTIQVAFKGEVKQFAPEEVSSMVLTKMKEISEAYLGREVKNAVITVPAYFNDSQRQATKDAGVIAGLNVLRIINEPTAAAIAYGLDKKGAEKNVLIFDLGGGTFDVSLLTIEEGIFEVKATAGDTHLGGEDFDNRLVEHFTQEFKRKFKKDISENQRALRRLRTACERAKRTLSSSTQAHIEIDSLYEGVDFNSVITRARFEDLNMDYFRKCMDPVEKVLKDSKLSKSQVHEIVLVGGSTRIPKVQDLLSEFFNGKELNKSINPDEAVAYG
;
A
#
# COMPACT_ATOMS: atom_id res chain seq x y z
N ASN A 1 17.08 0.59 5.54
CA ASN A 1 17.73 0.37 4.24
C ASN A 1 18.96 1.26 4.16
N ASP A 2 19.63 1.33 3.01
CA ASP A 2 20.84 2.15 2.76
C ASP A 2 20.65 3.66 2.98
N GLN A 3 19.40 4.14 2.96
CA GLN A 3 19.04 5.54 3.27
C GLN A 3 18.57 5.75 4.73
N GLY A 4 18.65 4.73 5.58
CA GLY A 4 18.18 4.79 6.97
C GLY A 4 16.66 4.64 7.13
N ASN A 5 15.90 4.39 6.06
CA ASN A 5 14.46 4.18 6.13
C ASN A 5 14.13 2.76 6.63
N ARG A 6 13.08 2.64 7.45
CA ARG A 6 12.60 1.35 8.00
C ARG A 6 11.68 0.59 7.04
N THR A 7 11.12 1.28 6.04
CA THR A 7 10.38 0.71 4.92
C THR A 7 11.03 1.14 3.61
N THR A 8 10.90 0.33 2.55
CA THR A 8 11.44 0.64 1.21
C THR A 8 10.28 0.70 0.22
N PRO A 9 10.18 1.73 -0.64
CA PRO A 9 9.13 1.79 -1.66
C PRO A 9 9.15 0.59 -2.61
N SER A 10 7.99 0.03 -2.91
CA SER A 10 7.84 -1.05 -3.92
C SER A 10 7.87 -0.49 -5.34
N TYR A 11 8.99 0.12 -5.72
CA TYR A 11 9.22 0.80 -6.99
C TYR A 11 10.42 0.17 -7.69
N VAL A 12 10.30 -0.03 -9.01
CA VAL A 12 11.38 -0.47 -9.89
C VAL A 12 11.42 0.43 -11.11
N ALA A 13 12.56 1.07 -11.36
CA ALA A 13 12.76 1.93 -12.53
C ALA A 13 13.84 1.36 -13.44
N PHE A 14 13.63 1.53 -14.74
CA PHE A 14 14.53 1.07 -15.79
C PHE A 14 15.07 2.28 -16.55
N ASN A 15 16.38 2.34 -16.74
CA ASN A 15 17.05 3.38 -17.52
C ASN A 15 18.06 2.75 -18.51
N ASP A 16 18.87 3.56 -19.17
CA ASP A 16 19.80 3.07 -20.20
C ASP A 16 21.01 2.30 -19.65
N THR A 17 21.27 2.37 -18.35
CA THR A 17 22.49 1.81 -17.72
C THR A 17 22.18 0.72 -16.70
N GLU A 18 21.19 0.93 -15.86
CA GLU A 18 20.91 0.16 -14.64
C GLU A 18 19.41 0.06 -14.31
N ARG A 19 19.12 -0.84 -13.36
CA ARG A 19 17.79 -0.95 -12.73
C ARG A 19 17.88 -0.31 -11.36
N LEU A 20 16.99 0.62 -11.07
CA LEU A 20 16.86 1.24 -9.76
C LEU A 20 15.70 0.56 -9.02
N ILE A 21 15.87 0.29 -7.74
CA ILE A 21 14.85 -0.34 -6.89
C ILE A 21 14.73 0.46 -5.59
N GLY A 22 13.51 0.62 -5.08
CA GLY A 22 13.29 1.30 -3.80
C GLY A 22 13.26 2.83 -3.91
N ASP A 23 13.90 3.49 -2.94
CA ASP A 23 13.92 4.95 -2.85
C ASP A 23 14.49 5.62 -4.11
N ALA A 24 15.56 5.05 -4.69
CA ALA A 24 16.15 5.56 -5.92
C ALA A 24 15.16 5.55 -7.10
N ALA A 25 14.38 4.48 -7.24
CA ALA A 25 13.33 4.38 -8.26
C ALA A 25 12.20 5.38 -8.00
N LYS A 26 11.75 5.51 -6.74
CA LYS A 26 10.69 6.46 -6.38
C LYS A 26 11.12 7.91 -6.64
N ASN A 27 12.37 8.27 -6.37
CA ASN A 27 12.85 9.65 -6.49
C ASN A 27 12.87 10.17 -7.95
N GLN A 28 13.15 9.30 -8.93
CA GLN A 28 13.23 9.69 -10.35
C GLN A 28 11.92 9.54 -11.14
N VAL A 29 10.84 9.07 -10.50
CA VAL A 29 9.55 8.75 -11.16
C VAL A 29 8.96 9.91 -11.97
N ALA A 30 9.19 11.16 -11.56
CA ALA A 30 8.67 12.33 -12.27
C ALA A 30 9.42 12.60 -13.59
N MET A 31 10.66 12.11 -13.74
CA MET A 31 11.48 12.29 -14.93
C MET A 31 11.36 11.09 -15.90
N ASN A 32 10.98 9.91 -15.39
CA ASN A 32 10.98 8.66 -16.14
C ASN A 32 9.72 7.81 -15.84
N ALA A 33 8.54 8.45 -15.85
CA ALA A 33 7.30 7.82 -15.40
C ALA A 33 6.94 6.54 -16.18
N ALA A 34 7.14 6.54 -17.50
CA ALA A 34 6.79 5.42 -18.38
C ALA A 34 7.63 4.15 -18.14
N ASN A 35 8.82 4.29 -17.55
CA ASN A 35 9.72 3.17 -17.23
C ASN A 35 9.91 2.99 -15.72
N THR A 36 9.01 3.56 -14.91
CA THR A 36 9.01 3.40 -13.46
C THR A 36 7.77 2.65 -13.05
N VAL A 37 7.95 1.39 -12.67
CA VAL A 37 6.91 0.46 -12.31
C VAL A 37 6.67 0.51 -10.80
N PHE A 38 5.41 0.60 -10.41
CA PHE A 38 4.89 0.49 -9.05
C PHE A 38 3.56 -0.27 -9.10
N ASP A 39 2.96 -0.59 -7.96
CA ASP A 39 1.71 -1.34 -7.87
C ASP A 39 1.69 -2.71 -8.55
N ALA A 40 2.84 -3.32 -8.79
CA ALA A 40 2.92 -4.67 -9.37
C ALA A 40 2.12 -5.71 -8.56
N LYS A 41 1.94 -5.49 -7.24
CA LYS A 41 1.08 -6.28 -6.35
C LYS A 41 -0.40 -6.28 -6.76
N ARG A 42 -0.89 -5.25 -7.44
CA ARG A 42 -2.26 -5.20 -8.00
C ARG A 42 -2.42 -6.07 -9.25
N LEU A 43 -1.31 -6.33 -9.98
CA LEU A 43 -1.28 -7.15 -11.20
C LEU A 43 -0.96 -8.62 -10.96
N ILE A 44 -0.19 -8.93 -9.92
CA ILE A 44 0.36 -10.27 -9.68
C ILE A 44 -0.75 -11.33 -9.59
N GLY A 45 -0.57 -12.45 -10.31
CA GLY A 45 -1.51 -13.57 -10.35
C GLY A 45 -2.87 -13.31 -11.00
N ARG A 46 -3.11 -12.14 -11.61
CA ARG A 46 -4.34 -11.81 -12.34
C ARG A 46 -4.25 -12.12 -13.84
N ARG A 47 -5.39 -12.01 -14.53
CA ARG A 47 -5.48 -12.05 -16.00
C ARG A 47 -5.49 -10.63 -16.54
N PHE A 48 -4.96 -10.45 -17.75
CA PHE A 48 -4.93 -9.15 -18.42
C PHE A 48 -6.34 -8.56 -18.59
N ASN A 49 -7.32 -9.41 -18.96
CA ASN A 49 -8.70 -9.01 -19.18
C ASN A 49 -9.56 -8.91 -17.90
N ASP A 50 -8.98 -9.09 -16.71
CA ASP A 50 -9.69 -8.87 -15.46
C ASP A 50 -10.19 -7.40 -15.43
N PRO A 51 -11.50 -7.14 -15.22
CA PRO A 51 -12.04 -5.78 -15.21
C PRO A 51 -11.29 -4.83 -14.29
N VAL A 52 -10.77 -5.36 -13.18
CA VAL A 52 -9.95 -4.63 -12.22
C VAL A 52 -8.64 -4.18 -12.85
N VAL A 53 -7.93 -5.08 -13.54
CA VAL A 53 -6.67 -4.76 -14.24
C VAL A 53 -6.91 -3.71 -15.31
N GLN A 54 -8.00 -3.84 -16.07
CA GLN A 54 -8.38 -2.87 -17.10
C GLN A 54 -8.73 -1.48 -16.52
N ALA A 55 -9.26 -1.42 -15.30
CA ALA A 55 -9.52 -0.15 -14.62
C ALA A 55 -8.21 0.48 -14.14
N ASP A 56 -7.36 -0.27 -13.43
CA ASP A 56 -6.09 0.23 -12.89
C ASP A 56 -5.13 0.72 -13.99
N MET A 57 -5.08 0.01 -15.14
CA MET A 57 -4.25 0.38 -16.29
C MET A 57 -4.49 1.80 -16.82
N LYS A 58 -5.68 2.37 -16.59
CA LYS A 58 -6.00 3.75 -17.01
C LYS A 58 -5.28 4.81 -16.18
N HIS A 59 -4.75 4.41 -15.02
CA HIS A 59 -4.13 5.31 -14.04
C HIS A 59 -2.61 5.16 -13.98
N TRP A 60 -2.05 4.12 -14.60
CA TRP A 60 -0.60 3.91 -14.61
C TRP A 60 0.09 4.61 -15.79
N PRO A 61 1.27 5.23 -15.55
CA PRO A 61 2.04 5.86 -16.61
C PRO A 61 2.86 4.85 -17.45
N PHE A 62 3.06 3.64 -16.95
CA PHE A 62 3.76 2.56 -17.63
C PHE A 62 2.78 1.67 -18.41
N LYS A 63 3.26 1.05 -19.48
CA LYS A 63 2.41 0.25 -20.37
C LYS A 63 2.27 -1.18 -19.85
N VAL A 64 1.05 -1.67 -19.83
CA VAL A 64 0.73 -3.08 -19.58
C VAL A 64 0.10 -3.67 -20.85
N THR A 65 0.57 -4.84 -21.28
CA THR A 65 0.08 -5.55 -22.47
C THR A 65 -0.36 -6.97 -22.12
N GLU A 66 -1.17 -7.58 -22.98
CA GLU A 66 -1.48 -9.00 -22.87
C GLU A 66 -0.26 -9.84 -23.26
N GLY A 67 0.20 -10.69 -22.35
CA GLY A 67 1.28 -11.64 -22.56
C GLY A 67 0.78 -13.06 -22.76
N ALA A 68 1.73 -14.01 -22.73
CA ALA A 68 1.43 -15.43 -22.92
C ALA A 68 0.36 -15.94 -21.94
N GLY A 69 -0.62 -16.66 -22.48
CA GLY A 69 -1.73 -17.20 -21.69
C GLY A 69 -2.65 -16.13 -21.09
N GLY A 70 -2.72 -14.92 -21.65
CA GLY A 70 -3.60 -13.86 -21.17
C GLY A 70 -3.19 -13.27 -19.82
N LYS A 71 -1.92 -13.38 -19.45
CA LYS A 71 -1.35 -12.74 -18.25
C LYS A 71 -0.98 -11.27 -18.56
N PRO A 72 -1.15 -10.33 -17.62
CA PRO A 72 -0.65 -8.98 -17.81
C PRO A 72 0.88 -8.98 -17.83
N THR A 73 1.47 -8.19 -18.73
CA THR A 73 2.91 -8.05 -18.90
C THR A 73 3.27 -6.57 -18.93
N ILE A 74 4.27 -6.17 -18.16
CA ILE A 74 4.69 -4.78 -18.01
C ILE A 74 5.78 -4.49 -19.05
N GLN A 75 5.55 -3.50 -19.91
CA GLN A 75 6.45 -3.12 -20.98
C GLN A 75 7.20 -1.83 -20.62
N VAL A 76 8.53 -1.88 -20.64
CA VAL A 76 9.42 -0.74 -20.33
C VAL A 76 10.57 -0.66 -21.36
N ALA A 77 11.16 0.52 -21.52
CA ALA A 77 12.43 0.69 -22.20
C ALA A 77 13.58 0.49 -21.19
N PHE A 78 14.51 -0.40 -21.51
CA PHE A 78 15.68 -0.68 -20.68
C PHE A 78 16.89 -0.93 -21.59
N LYS A 79 17.98 -0.16 -21.38
CA LYS A 79 19.20 -0.24 -22.21
C LYS A 79 18.93 -0.09 -23.71
N GLY A 80 18.08 0.87 -24.08
CA GLY A 80 17.69 1.12 -25.48
C GLY A 80 16.76 0.07 -26.11
N GLU A 81 16.37 -0.98 -25.38
CA GLU A 81 15.48 -2.03 -25.87
C GLU A 81 14.15 -2.05 -25.13
N VAL A 82 13.09 -2.43 -25.85
CA VAL A 82 11.80 -2.75 -25.22
C VAL A 82 11.93 -4.09 -24.50
N LYS A 83 11.71 -4.08 -23.18
CA LYS A 83 11.65 -5.27 -22.35
C LYS A 83 10.24 -5.47 -21.82
N GLN A 84 9.92 -6.73 -21.58
CA GLN A 84 8.66 -7.19 -21.04
C GLN A 84 8.95 -7.97 -19.77
N PHE A 85 8.22 -7.63 -18.70
CA PHE A 85 8.35 -8.28 -17.39
C PHE A 85 6.99 -8.75 -16.90
N ALA A 86 6.94 -9.96 -16.40
CA ALA A 86 5.81 -10.42 -15.61
C ALA A 86 5.76 -9.65 -14.26
N PRO A 87 4.57 -9.45 -13.67
CA PRO A 87 4.45 -8.85 -12.33
C PRO A 87 5.29 -9.56 -11.26
N GLU A 88 5.45 -10.88 -11.39
CA GLU A 88 6.29 -11.73 -10.54
C GLU A 88 7.78 -11.33 -10.62
N GLU A 89 8.27 -10.97 -11.81
CA GLU A 89 9.66 -10.52 -12.01
C GLU A 89 9.89 -9.11 -11.44
N VAL A 90 8.91 -8.21 -11.56
CA VAL A 90 9.03 -6.89 -10.91
C VAL A 90 9.00 -7.04 -9.39
N SER A 91 8.12 -7.90 -8.87
CA SER A 91 8.03 -8.18 -7.44
C SER A 91 9.30 -8.87 -6.92
N SER A 92 9.92 -9.75 -7.71
CA SER A 92 11.19 -10.39 -7.34
C SER A 92 12.33 -9.38 -7.24
N MET A 93 12.37 -8.34 -8.09
CA MET A 93 13.35 -7.25 -7.96
C MET A 93 13.20 -6.52 -6.61
N VAL A 94 11.96 -6.24 -6.18
CA VAL A 94 11.70 -5.66 -4.86
C VAL A 94 12.17 -6.61 -3.75
N LEU A 95 11.86 -7.90 -3.84
CA LEU A 95 12.30 -8.91 -2.87
C LEU A 95 13.83 -9.05 -2.81
N THR A 96 14.51 -8.98 -3.96
CA THR A 96 15.98 -8.97 -4.03
C THR A 96 16.55 -7.75 -3.29
N LYS A 97 15.98 -6.56 -3.45
CA LYS A 97 16.41 -5.38 -2.67
C LYS A 97 16.20 -5.58 -1.17
N MET A 98 15.09 -6.20 -0.75
CA MET A 98 14.85 -6.52 0.67
C MET A 98 15.82 -7.57 1.21
N LYS A 99 16.18 -8.56 0.39
CA LYS A 99 17.26 -9.53 0.68
C LYS A 99 18.59 -8.81 0.87
N GLU A 100 19.02 -7.97 -0.08
CA GLU A 100 20.26 -7.20 0.01
C GLU A 100 20.32 -6.32 1.26
N ILE A 101 19.21 -5.65 1.62
CA ILE A 101 19.12 -4.86 2.86
C ILE A 101 19.35 -5.74 4.09
N SER A 102 18.77 -6.93 4.10
CA SER A 102 18.90 -7.90 5.19
C SER A 102 20.31 -8.47 5.28
N GLU A 103 20.94 -8.78 4.14
CA GLU A 103 22.30 -9.28 4.05
C GLU A 103 23.32 -8.23 4.50
N ALA A 104 23.13 -6.97 4.11
CA ALA A 104 23.96 -5.86 4.56
C ALA A 104 23.88 -5.66 6.09
N TYR A 105 22.70 -5.84 6.68
CA TYR A 105 22.51 -5.76 8.13
C TYR A 105 23.13 -6.96 8.88
N LEU A 106 22.98 -8.17 8.34
CA LEU A 106 23.42 -9.42 8.99
C LEU A 106 24.89 -9.77 8.71
N GLY A 107 25.49 -9.18 7.67
CA GLY A 107 26.85 -9.51 7.21
C GLY A 107 27.00 -10.90 6.59
N ARG A 108 25.90 -11.53 6.17
CA ARG A 108 25.88 -12.88 5.57
C ARG A 108 24.73 -13.06 4.58
N GLU A 109 24.86 -14.06 3.72
CA GLU A 109 23.84 -14.42 2.73
C GLU A 109 22.52 -14.88 3.38
N VAL A 110 21.39 -14.40 2.86
CA VAL A 110 20.04 -14.77 3.29
C VAL A 110 19.40 -15.68 2.23
N LYS A 111 19.09 -16.92 2.62
CA LYS A 111 18.56 -17.96 1.72
C LYS A 111 17.09 -18.27 1.90
N ASN A 112 16.54 -18.01 3.09
CA ASN A 112 15.18 -18.42 3.45
C ASN A 112 14.35 -17.20 3.81
N ALA A 113 13.07 -17.21 3.44
CA ALA A 113 12.13 -16.15 3.79
C ALA A 113 10.72 -16.69 4.05
N VAL A 114 9.98 -15.99 4.90
CA VAL A 114 8.51 -16.02 4.95
C VAL A 114 8.04 -14.73 4.28
N ILE A 115 7.06 -14.84 3.37
CA ILE A 115 6.57 -13.69 2.61
C ILE A 115 5.08 -13.52 2.90
N THR A 116 4.66 -12.27 3.15
CA THR A 116 3.27 -11.95 3.49
C THR A 116 2.43 -11.68 2.24
N VAL A 117 1.14 -11.97 2.30
CA VAL A 117 0.13 -11.63 1.28
C VAL A 117 -1.18 -11.18 1.92
N PRO A 118 -2.00 -10.35 1.25
CA PRO A 118 -3.33 -10.03 1.73
C PRO A 118 -4.16 -11.29 1.97
N ALA A 119 -5.04 -11.28 2.96
CA ALA A 119 -5.75 -12.49 3.35
C ALA A 119 -6.69 -13.00 2.25
N TYR A 120 -7.24 -12.10 1.44
CA TYR A 120 -8.11 -12.43 0.30
C TYR A 120 -7.37 -12.83 -0.99
N PHE A 121 -6.03 -12.89 -1.01
CA PHE A 121 -5.31 -13.39 -2.18
C PHE A 121 -5.75 -14.82 -2.50
N ASN A 122 -6.15 -15.05 -3.76
CA ASN A 122 -6.49 -16.39 -4.24
C ASN A 122 -5.22 -17.22 -4.51
N ASP A 123 -5.41 -18.50 -4.84
CA ASP A 123 -4.30 -19.45 -5.05
C ASP A 123 -3.32 -19.00 -6.14
N SER A 124 -3.81 -18.40 -7.23
CA SER A 124 -2.98 -17.88 -8.32
C SER A 124 -2.07 -16.75 -7.84
N GLN A 125 -2.60 -15.80 -7.05
CA GLN A 125 -1.83 -14.67 -6.51
C GLN A 125 -0.82 -15.12 -5.44
N ARG A 126 -1.19 -16.09 -4.60
CA ARG A 126 -0.29 -16.72 -3.63
C ARG A 126 0.87 -17.42 -4.31
N GLN A 127 0.57 -18.23 -5.34
CA GLN A 127 1.59 -18.94 -6.10
C GLN A 127 2.51 -17.95 -6.83
N ALA A 128 1.96 -16.95 -7.50
CA ALA A 128 2.75 -15.92 -8.20
C ALA A 128 3.67 -15.13 -7.25
N THR A 129 3.22 -14.83 -6.03
CA THR A 129 4.06 -14.20 -5.00
C THR A 129 5.18 -15.13 -4.51
N LYS A 130 4.89 -16.43 -4.35
CA LYS A 130 5.90 -17.44 -4.02
C LYS A 130 6.93 -17.56 -5.14
N ASP A 131 6.50 -17.57 -6.39
CA ASP A 131 7.38 -17.62 -7.58
C ASP A 131 8.29 -16.39 -7.63
N ALA A 132 7.78 -15.19 -7.30
CA ALA A 132 8.61 -13.98 -7.16
C ALA A 132 9.73 -14.16 -6.12
N GLY A 133 9.43 -14.81 -4.99
CA GLY A 133 10.45 -15.16 -3.98
C GLY A 133 11.51 -16.14 -4.51
N VAL A 134 11.09 -17.16 -5.25
CA VAL A 134 12.01 -18.11 -5.89
C VAL A 134 12.91 -17.42 -6.92
N ILE A 135 12.36 -16.53 -7.74
CA ILE A 135 13.13 -15.74 -8.73
C ILE A 135 14.15 -14.83 -8.02
N ALA A 136 13.82 -14.30 -6.84
CA ALA A 136 14.75 -13.53 -6.00
C ALA A 136 15.84 -14.38 -5.32
N GLY A 137 15.87 -15.69 -5.57
CA GLY A 137 16.83 -16.61 -4.97
C GLY A 137 16.55 -16.89 -3.48
N LEU A 138 15.28 -16.82 -3.07
CA LEU A 138 14.84 -17.16 -1.72
C LEU A 138 14.09 -18.50 -1.72
N ASN A 139 14.43 -19.36 -0.77
CA ASN A 139 13.61 -20.48 -0.37
C ASN A 139 12.43 -19.96 0.47
N VAL A 140 11.25 -19.90 -0.14
CA VAL A 140 10.03 -19.41 0.50
C VAL A 140 9.46 -20.51 1.41
N LEU A 141 9.78 -20.41 2.71
CA LEU A 141 9.37 -21.39 3.72
C LEU A 141 7.85 -21.40 3.91
N ARG A 142 7.23 -20.22 3.84
CA ARG A 142 5.79 -20.06 4.01
C ARG A 142 5.32 -18.77 3.34
N ILE A 143 4.12 -18.81 2.78
CA ILE A 143 3.31 -17.63 2.50
C ILE A 143 2.34 -17.46 3.68
N ILE A 144 2.38 -16.30 4.34
CA ILE A 144 1.52 -15.99 5.49
C ILE A 144 0.57 -14.84 5.16
N ASN A 145 -0.61 -14.83 5.75
CA ASN A 145 -1.53 -13.71 5.59
C ASN A 145 -1.04 -12.51 6.41
N GLU A 146 -1.08 -11.32 5.83
CA GLU A 146 -0.74 -10.05 6.47
C GLU A 146 -1.44 -9.85 7.83
N PRO A 147 -2.77 -10.03 7.97
CA PRO A 147 -3.42 -9.89 9.27
C PRO A 147 -3.02 -10.98 10.28
N THR A 148 -2.65 -12.18 9.82
CA THR A 148 -2.13 -13.23 10.72
C THR A 148 -0.74 -12.88 11.23
N ALA A 149 0.15 -12.38 10.36
CA ALA A 149 1.46 -11.89 10.75
C ALA A 149 1.35 -10.71 11.75
N ALA A 150 0.47 -9.75 11.47
CA ALA A 150 0.22 -8.65 12.40
C ALA A 150 -0.36 -9.12 13.75
N ALA A 151 -1.24 -10.13 13.74
CA ALA A 151 -1.75 -10.74 14.96
C ALA A 151 -0.64 -11.47 15.74
N ILE A 152 0.31 -12.13 15.07
CA ILE A 152 1.49 -12.72 15.71
C ILE A 152 2.31 -11.61 16.37
N ALA A 153 2.64 -10.54 15.65
CA ALA A 153 3.36 -9.39 16.22
C ALA A 153 2.67 -8.80 17.47
N TYR A 154 1.34 -8.84 17.51
CA TYR A 154 0.55 -8.45 18.69
C TYR A 154 0.55 -9.48 19.82
N GLY A 155 0.39 -10.76 19.48
CA GLY A 155 0.08 -11.84 20.40
C GLY A 155 1.29 -12.57 20.97
N LEU A 156 2.49 -12.39 20.41
CA LEU A 156 3.72 -13.12 20.80
C LEU A 156 3.96 -13.17 22.32
N ASP A 157 3.70 -12.07 23.04
CA ASP A 157 3.91 -11.96 24.48
C ASP A 157 2.61 -11.99 25.30
N LYS A 158 1.45 -12.14 24.66
CA LYS A 158 0.15 -12.08 25.33
C LYS A 158 -0.21 -13.46 25.88
N LYS A 159 -0.02 -13.63 27.19
CA LYS A 159 -0.53 -14.79 27.96
C LYS A 159 -1.92 -14.47 28.54
N GLY A 160 -2.76 -15.49 28.66
CA GLY A 160 -4.05 -15.39 29.33
C GLY A 160 -5.19 -16.07 28.58
N ALA A 161 -6.42 -15.77 28.99
CA ALA A 161 -7.64 -16.30 28.40
C ALA A 161 -7.80 -15.90 26.93
N GLU A 162 -8.63 -16.67 26.21
CA GLU A 162 -9.01 -16.42 24.82
C GLU A 162 -9.43 -14.96 24.60
N LYS A 163 -8.86 -14.32 23.56
CA LYS A 163 -9.22 -12.97 23.13
C LYS A 163 -9.59 -12.93 21.66
N ASN A 164 -10.75 -12.36 21.37
CA ASN A 164 -11.11 -11.90 20.03
C ASN A 164 -10.39 -10.58 19.71
N VAL A 165 -9.56 -10.58 18.68
CA VAL A 165 -8.78 -9.42 18.21
C VAL A 165 -9.17 -9.08 16.79
N LEU A 166 -9.55 -7.83 16.57
CA LEU A 166 -9.80 -7.29 15.23
C LEU A 166 -8.54 -6.60 14.71
N ILE A 167 -8.04 -7.05 13.57
CA ILE A 167 -6.97 -6.40 12.82
C ILE A 167 -7.63 -5.51 11.77
N PHE A 168 -7.31 -4.22 11.81
CA PHE A 168 -7.74 -3.23 10.83
C PHE A 168 -6.50 -2.76 10.07
N ASP A 169 -6.29 -3.29 8.87
CA ASP A 169 -5.12 -3.02 8.03
C ASP A 169 -5.50 -2.12 6.85
N LEU A 170 -5.17 -0.83 6.94
CA LEU A 170 -5.39 0.14 5.87
C LEU A 170 -4.05 0.62 5.33
N GLY A 171 -3.65 0.04 4.21
CA GLY A 171 -2.38 0.29 3.56
C GLY A 171 -2.38 1.43 2.54
N GLY A 172 -1.43 1.36 1.61
CA GLY A 172 -1.30 2.31 0.50
C GLY A 172 -2.34 2.09 -0.61
N GLY A 173 -2.69 0.84 -0.89
CA GLY A 173 -3.62 0.50 -1.98
C GLY A 173 -4.61 -0.63 -1.67
N THR A 174 -4.53 -1.20 -0.47
CA THR A 174 -5.37 -2.30 -0.02
C THR A 174 -5.89 -2.04 1.37
N PHE A 175 -7.08 -2.58 1.64
CA PHE A 175 -7.74 -2.55 2.93
C PHE A 175 -8.18 -3.96 3.32
N ASP A 176 -7.71 -4.45 4.46
CA ASP A 176 -8.03 -5.75 5.03
C ASP A 176 -8.57 -5.58 6.45
N VAL A 177 -9.63 -6.33 6.78
CA VAL A 177 -10.12 -6.50 8.14
C VAL A 177 -10.20 -7.99 8.44
N SER A 178 -9.60 -8.40 9.55
CA SER A 178 -9.69 -9.78 10.02
C SER A 178 -10.05 -9.82 11.49
N LEU A 179 -10.93 -10.75 11.87
CA LEU A 179 -11.21 -11.05 13.27
C LEU A 179 -10.61 -12.41 13.60
N LEU A 180 -9.79 -12.45 14.66
CA LEU A 180 -9.09 -13.65 15.10
C LEU A 180 -9.41 -13.95 16.56
N THR A 181 -9.40 -15.23 16.95
CA THR A 181 -9.22 -15.63 18.35
C THR A 181 -7.76 -15.93 18.61
N ILE A 182 -7.28 -15.48 19.77
CA ILE A 182 -5.92 -15.73 20.26
C ILE A 182 -6.03 -16.38 21.64
N GLU A 183 -5.51 -17.59 21.76
CA GLU A 183 -5.48 -18.35 23.02
C GLU A 183 -4.16 -19.13 23.10
N GLU A 184 -3.37 -18.91 24.15
CA GLU A 184 -2.09 -19.61 24.40
C GLU A 184 -1.14 -19.74 23.19
N GLY A 185 -1.08 -18.70 22.34
CA GLY A 185 -0.24 -18.67 21.14
C GLY A 185 -0.84 -19.39 19.92
N ILE A 186 -2.08 -19.88 20.01
CA ILE A 186 -2.88 -20.36 18.90
C ILE A 186 -3.65 -19.17 18.33
N PHE A 187 -3.52 -18.96 17.02
CA PHE A 187 -4.17 -17.88 16.27
C PHE A 187 -5.15 -18.50 15.28
N GLU A 188 -6.44 -18.26 15.44
CA GLU A 188 -7.48 -18.77 14.55
C GLU A 188 -8.24 -17.60 13.90
N VAL A 189 -8.24 -17.55 12.57
CA VAL A 189 -9.01 -16.54 11.82
C VAL A 189 -10.48 -16.93 11.80
N LYS A 190 -11.36 -16.10 12.37
CA LYS A 190 -12.82 -16.32 12.39
C LYS A 190 -13.49 -15.77 11.15
N ALA A 191 -13.07 -14.60 10.68
CA ALA A 191 -13.61 -13.97 9.48
C ALA A 191 -12.61 -12.99 8.88
N THR A 192 -12.76 -12.70 7.58
CA THR A 192 -11.97 -11.69 6.87
C THR A 192 -12.83 -11.03 5.80
N ALA A 193 -12.69 -9.71 5.67
CA ALA A 193 -13.27 -8.90 4.61
C ALA A 193 -12.27 -7.80 4.23
N GLY A 194 -12.52 -7.08 3.14
CA GLY A 194 -11.62 -6.02 2.72
C GLY A 194 -11.99 -5.45 1.35
N ASP A 195 -11.18 -4.51 0.90
CA ASP A 195 -11.22 -3.93 -0.44
C ASP A 195 -9.81 -3.89 -1.02
N THR A 196 -9.64 -4.57 -2.15
CA THR A 196 -8.36 -4.68 -2.86
C THR A 196 -7.95 -3.41 -3.60
N HIS A 197 -8.82 -2.39 -3.63
CA HIS A 197 -8.62 -1.10 -4.32
C HIS A 197 -9.00 0.09 -3.43
N LEU A 198 -8.69 0.00 -2.14
CA LEU A 198 -8.90 1.08 -1.20
C LEU A 198 -7.66 1.30 -0.35
N GLY A 199 -7.08 2.49 -0.40
CA GLY A 199 -5.97 2.84 0.47
C GLY A 199 -5.53 4.30 0.39
N GLY A 200 -4.32 4.55 0.90
CA GLY A 200 -3.70 5.86 0.94
C GLY A 200 -3.60 6.57 -0.41
N GLU A 201 -3.47 5.83 -1.51
CA GLU A 201 -3.36 6.37 -2.88
C GLU A 201 -4.67 6.99 -3.37
N ASP A 202 -5.82 6.44 -2.97
CA ASP A 202 -7.13 7.00 -3.29
C ASP A 202 -7.33 8.35 -2.60
N PHE A 203 -6.80 8.48 -1.38
CA PHE A 203 -6.82 9.73 -0.64
C PHE A 203 -5.92 10.78 -1.28
N ASP A 204 -4.76 10.35 -1.80
CA ASP A 204 -3.86 11.20 -2.58
C ASP A 204 -4.52 11.63 -3.89
N ASN A 205 -5.26 10.74 -4.57
CA ASN A 205 -6.01 11.05 -5.79
C ASN A 205 -7.02 12.18 -5.57
N ARG A 206 -7.79 12.15 -4.48
CA ARG A 206 -8.76 13.22 -4.14
C ARG A 206 -8.07 14.57 -3.92
N LEU A 207 -6.90 14.57 -3.28
CA LEU A 207 -6.09 15.79 -3.13
C LEU A 207 -5.55 16.29 -4.48
N VAL A 208 -5.04 15.39 -5.32
CA VAL A 208 -4.54 15.74 -6.66
C VAL A 208 -5.65 16.35 -7.52
N GLU A 209 -6.83 15.76 -7.53
CA GLU A 209 -8.00 16.28 -8.25
C GLU A 209 -8.38 17.67 -7.74
N HIS A 210 -8.50 17.83 -6.42
CA HIS A 210 -8.80 19.10 -5.79
C HIS A 210 -7.82 20.22 -6.20
N PHE A 211 -6.52 19.94 -6.14
CA PHE A 211 -5.50 20.92 -6.48
C PHE A 211 -5.32 21.12 -7.98
N THR A 212 -5.62 20.12 -8.81
CA THR A 212 -5.66 20.28 -10.27
C THR A 212 -6.76 21.29 -10.66
N GLN A 213 -7.95 21.16 -10.06
CA GLN A 213 -9.04 22.11 -10.25
C GLN A 213 -8.70 23.49 -9.70
N GLU A 214 -8.04 23.56 -8.54
CA GLU A 214 -7.58 24.84 -7.97
C GLU A 214 -6.56 25.54 -8.88
N PHE A 215 -5.56 24.82 -9.38
CA PHE A 215 -4.56 25.34 -10.30
C PHE A 215 -5.22 25.90 -11.57
N LYS A 216 -6.15 25.14 -12.16
CA LYS A 216 -6.95 25.59 -13.31
C LYS A 216 -7.75 26.85 -13.01
N ARG A 217 -8.37 26.95 -11.83
CA ARG A 217 -9.12 28.14 -11.44
C ARG A 217 -8.22 29.37 -11.25
N LYS A 218 -7.08 29.22 -10.57
CA LYS A 218 -6.13 30.29 -10.22
C LYS A 218 -5.36 30.80 -11.44
N PHE A 219 -4.84 29.89 -12.27
CA PHE A 219 -3.89 30.23 -13.35
C PHE A 219 -4.47 30.07 -14.76
N LYS A 220 -5.71 29.60 -14.89
CA LYS A 220 -6.39 29.34 -16.18
C LYS A 220 -5.64 28.36 -17.09
N LYS A 221 -4.85 27.46 -16.50
CA LYS A 221 -4.08 26.41 -17.18
C LYS A 221 -4.47 25.04 -16.65
N ASP A 222 -4.60 24.06 -17.54
CA ASP A 222 -4.97 22.69 -17.19
C ASP A 222 -3.73 21.79 -17.17
N ILE A 223 -3.46 21.13 -16.05
CA ILE A 223 -2.32 20.21 -15.89
C ILE A 223 -2.71 18.75 -16.06
N SER A 224 -4.00 18.44 -16.28
CA SER A 224 -4.51 17.07 -16.33
C SER A 224 -3.89 16.20 -17.43
N GLU A 225 -3.39 16.83 -18.50
CA GLU A 225 -2.70 16.12 -19.60
C GLU A 225 -1.18 16.04 -19.38
N ASN A 226 -0.62 16.79 -18.41
CA ASN A 226 0.82 16.81 -18.15
C ASN A 226 1.19 15.83 -17.02
N GLN A 227 1.61 14.63 -17.42
CA GLN A 227 1.99 13.56 -16.49
C GLN A 227 3.09 13.94 -15.51
N ARG A 228 4.07 14.76 -15.95
CA ARG A 228 5.15 15.24 -15.07
C ARG A 228 4.62 16.17 -13.99
N ALA A 229 3.76 17.13 -14.35
CA ALA A 229 3.14 18.04 -13.41
C ALA A 229 2.24 17.29 -12.41
N LEU A 230 1.39 16.37 -12.90
CA LEU A 230 0.55 15.53 -12.05
C LEU A 230 1.36 14.69 -11.06
N ARG A 231 2.49 14.12 -11.48
CA ARG A 231 3.33 13.32 -10.58
C ARG A 231 4.00 14.16 -9.50
N ARG A 232 4.46 15.38 -9.83
CA ARG A 232 5.00 16.33 -8.84
C ARG A 232 3.92 16.75 -7.84
N LEU A 233 2.72 17.07 -8.33
CA LEU A 233 1.58 17.40 -7.48
C LEU A 233 1.20 16.24 -6.55
N ARG A 234 1.13 15.00 -7.07
CA ARG A 234 0.86 13.79 -6.27
C ARG A 234 1.88 13.60 -5.15
N THR A 235 3.16 13.80 -5.44
CA THR A 235 4.24 13.68 -4.44
C THR A 235 4.05 14.70 -3.31
N ALA A 236 3.68 15.95 -3.66
CA ALA A 236 3.36 16.96 -2.67
C ALA A 236 2.07 16.62 -1.88
N CYS A 237 1.04 16.07 -2.53
CA CYS A 237 -0.20 15.63 -1.88
C CYS A 237 0.05 14.49 -0.88
N GLU A 238 0.85 13.49 -1.23
CA GLU A 238 1.23 12.39 -0.32
C GLU A 238 1.93 12.95 0.94
N ARG A 239 2.84 13.91 0.77
CA ARG A 239 3.54 14.59 1.87
C ARG A 239 2.58 15.41 2.73
N ALA A 240 1.66 16.15 2.11
CA ALA A 240 0.64 16.92 2.81
C ALA A 240 -0.29 16.00 3.62
N LYS A 241 -0.79 14.90 3.04
CA LYS A 241 -1.60 13.88 3.74
C LYS A 241 -0.90 13.36 4.99
N ARG A 242 0.37 12.98 4.87
CA ARG A 242 1.18 12.52 6.02
C ARG A 242 1.29 13.61 7.10
N THR A 243 1.54 14.85 6.69
CA THR A 243 1.60 16.02 7.61
C THR A 243 0.27 16.24 8.32
N LEU A 244 -0.86 16.10 7.61
CA LEU A 244 -2.20 16.26 8.18
C LEU A 244 -2.56 15.19 9.22
N SER A 245 -1.81 14.08 9.30
CA SER A 245 -2.02 13.08 10.34
C SER A 245 -1.56 13.56 11.73
N SER A 246 -0.63 14.52 11.80
CA SER A 246 -0.16 15.12 13.05
C SER A 246 -0.49 16.61 13.19
N SER A 247 -0.68 17.32 12.07
CA SER A 247 -0.96 18.76 12.01
C SER A 247 -2.37 19.05 11.48
N THR A 248 -2.95 20.21 11.82
CA THR A 248 -4.29 20.61 11.35
C THR A 248 -4.29 21.27 9.97
N GLN A 249 -3.11 21.60 9.44
CA GLN A 249 -2.91 22.15 8.10
C GLN A 249 -1.58 21.69 7.50
N ALA A 250 -1.47 21.75 6.17
CA ALA A 250 -0.26 21.45 5.42
C ALA A 250 -0.14 22.37 4.19
N HIS A 251 1.10 22.69 3.81
CA HIS A 251 1.41 23.52 2.66
C HIS A 251 1.75 22.65 1.43
N ILE A 252 1.26 23.07 0.26
CA ILE A 252 1.69 22.57 -1.04
C ILE A 252 2.51 23.66 -1.69
N GLU A 253 3.80 23.39 -1.90
CA GLU A 253 4.76 24.32 -2.49
C GLU A 253 5.53 23.58 -3.59
N ILE A 254 5.33 24.01 -4.84
CA ILE A 254 5.94 23.38 -6.01
C ILE A 254 6.38 24.44 -7.01
N ASP A 255 7.68 24.66 -7.12
CA ASP A 255 8.26 25.61 -8.07
C ASP A 255 8.06 25.14 -9.52
N SER A 256 7.67 26.05 -10.41
CA SER A 256 7.49 25.79 -11.84
C SER A 256 6.71 24.50 -12.10
N LEU A 257 5.55 24.33 -11.44
CA LEU A 257 4.71 23.14 -11.57
C LEU A 257 4.34 22.89 -13.04
N TYR A 258 3.92 23.95 -13.75
CA TYR A 258 3.51 23.88 -15.15
C TYR A 258 3.78 25.19 -15.89
N GLU A 259 4.45 25.13 -17.05
CA GLU A 259 4.79 26.30 -17.89
C GLU A 259 5.42 27.46 -17.10
N GLY A 260 6.35 27.16 -16.19
CA GLY A 260 7.05 28.14 -15.36
C GLY A 260 6.22 28.74 -14.21
N VAL A 261 4.98 28.31 -14.03
CA VAL A 261 4.10 28.80 -12.95
C VAL A 261 4.33 27.99 -11.69
N ASP A 262 4.71 28.68 -10.61
CA ASP A 262 4.80 28.10 -9.27
C ASP A 262 3.41 27.80 -8.70
N PHE A 263 3.28 26.73 -7.92
CA PHE A 263 2.04 26.39 -7.24
C PHE A 263 2.22 26.40 -5.73
N ASN A 264 1.54 27.36 -5.10
CA ASN A 264 1.48 27.51 -3.65
C ASN A 264 0.02 27.46 -3.17
N SER A 265 -0.27 26.53 -2.26
CA SER A 265 -1.59 26.38 -1.65
C SER A 265 -1.49 25.81 -0.23
N VAL A 266 -2.60 25.85 0.51
CA VAL A 266 -2.72 25.32 1.86
C VAL A 266 -3.96 24.42 1.92
N ILE A 267 -3.84 23.27 2.57
CA ILE A 267 -4.95 22.36 2.85
C ILE A 267 -5.08 22.17 4.35
N THR A 268 -6.32 22.22 4.84
CA THR A 268 -6.64 21.92 6.24
C THR A 268 -7.03 20.46 6.38
N ARG A 269 -6.84 19.90 7.58
CA ARG A 269 -7.27 18.53 7.91
C ARG A 269 -8.78 18.36 7.67
N ALA A 270 -9.58 19.33 8.10
CA ALA A 270 -11.03 19.33 7.89
C ALA A 270 -11.40 19.23 6.40
N ARG A 271 -10.70 19.95 5.52
CA ARG A 271 -10.96 19.86 4.07
C ARG A 271 -10.49 18.53 3.49
N PHE A 272 -9.36 17.99 3.93
CA PHE A 272 -8.93 16.65 3.53
C PHE A 272 -9.93 15.57 3.94
N GLU A 273 -10.47 15.66 5.16
CA GLU A 273 -11.49 14.74 5.67
C GLU A 273 -12.79 14.83 4.89
N ASP A 274 -13.25 16.05 4.59
CA ASP A 274 -14.43 16.31 3.75
C ASP A 274 -14.28 15.68 2.35
N LEU A 275 -13.12 15.85 1.71
CA LEU A 275 -12.82 15.29 0.39
C LEU A 275 -12.81 13.74 0.35
N ASN A 276 -12.65 13.08 1.49
CA ASN A 276 -12.44 11.63 1.59
C ASN A 276 -13.46 10.91 2.48
N MET A 277 -14.47 11.62 2.98
CA MET A 277 -15.42 11.08 3.96
C MET A 277 -16.14 9.84 3.45
N ASP A 278 -16.45 9.78 2.14
CA ASP A 278 -17.08 8.62 1.51
C ASP A 278 -16.17 7.39 1.58
N TYR A 279 -14.87 7.53 1.31
CA TYR A 279 -13.92 6.43 1.46
C TYR A 279 -13.71 6.03 2.92
N PHE A 280 -13.61 7.00 3.84
CA PHE A 280 -13.43 6.69 5.26
C PHE A 280 -14.63 5.94 5.84
N ARG A 281 -15.85 6.29 5.42
CA ARG A 281 -17.06 5.55 5.82
C ARG A 281 -17.11 4.15 5.21
N LYS A 282 -16.74 3.99 3.94
CA LYS A 282 -16.64 2.67 3.29
C LYS A 282 -15.71 1.71 4.01
N CYS A 283 -14.72 2.20 4.74
CA CYS A 283 -13.86 1.35 5.57
C CYS A 283 -14.64 0.61 6.68
N MET A 284 -15.83 1.07 7.06
CA MET A 284 -16.65 0.41 8.09
C MET A 284 -17.43 -0.78 7.55
N ASP A 285 -17.72 -0.85 6.24
CA ASP A 285 -18.51 -1.94 5.67
C ASP A 285 -17.81 -3.31 5.85
N PRO A 286 -16.48 -3.44 5.61
CA PRO A 286 -15.76 -4.67 5.93
C PRO A 286 -15.71 -5.00 7.43
N VAL A 287 -15.70 -3.99 8.31
CA VAL A 287 -15.75 -4.20 9.77
C VAL A 287 -17.10 -4.79 10.18
N GLU A 288 -18.21 -4.27 9.65
CA GLU A 288 -19.54 -4.85 9.86
C GLU A 288 -19.63 -6.27 9.33
N LYS A 289 -19.07 -6.50 8.13
CA LYS A 289 -19.07 -7.82 7.50
C LYS A 289 -18.31 -8.87 8.33
N VAL A 290 -17.12 -8.56 8.84
CA VAL A 290 -16.37 -9.54 9.66
C VAL A 290 -17.10 -9.86 10.97
N LEU A 291 -17.77 -8.90 11.60
CA LEU A 291 -18.56 -9.16 12.80
C LEU A 291 -19.75 -10.08 12.51
N LYS A 292 -20.44 -9.83 11.39
CA LYS A 292 -21.55 -10.67 10.93
C LYS A 292 -21.09 -12.10 10.61
N ASP A 293 -20.02 -12.25 9.82
CA ASP A 293 -19.55 -13.54 9.34
C ASP A 293 -18.93 -14.38 10.49
N SER A 294 -18.29 -13.73 11.47
CA SER A 294 -17.79 -14.38 12.69
C SER A 294 -18.86 -14.66 13.73
N LYS A 295 -20.08 -14.09 13.56
CA LYS A 295 -21.19 -14.16 14.53
C LYS A 295 -20.82 -13.60 15.90
N LEU A 296 -19.91 -12.62 15.95
CA LEU A 296 -19.52 -11.93 17.16
C LEU A 296 -20.10 -10.52 17.20
N SER A 297 -20.56 -10.11 18.38
CA SER A 297 -21.01 -8.74 18.63
C SER A 297 -19.82 -7.80 18.89
N LYS A 298 -20.04 -6.50 18.73
CA LYS A 298 -19.02 -5.46 18.96
C LYS A 298 -18.37 -5.56 20.36
N SER A 299 -19.16 -5.88 21.39
CA SER A 299 -18.68 -6.01 22.78
C SER A 299 -17.80 -7.22 23.00
N GLN A 300 -17.86 -8.24 22.13
CA GLN A 300 -17.02 -9.43 22.21
C GLN A 300 -15.64 -9.23 21.56
N VAL A 301 -15.42 -8.13 20.84
CA VAL A 301 -14.09 -7.76 20.34
C VAL A 301 -13.30 -7.16 21.50
N HIS A 302 -12.24 -7.86 21.93
CA HIS A 302 -11.45 -7.47 23.09
C HIS A 302 -10.43 -6.40 22.74
N GLU A 303 -9.84 -6.46 21.54
CA GLU A 303 -8.76 -5.57 21.10
C GLU A 303 -8.95 -5.21 19.64
N ILE A 304 -8.56 -4.00 19.26
CA ILE A 304 -8.55 -3.53 17.87
C ILE A 304 -7.15 -3.07 17.55
N VAL A 305 -6.45 -3.77 16.68
CA VAL A 305 -5.06 -3.49 16.30
C VAL A 305 -5.04 -2.78 14.95
N LEU A 306 -4.34 -1.64 14.89
CA LEU A 306 -4.17 -0.86 13.68
C LEU A 306 -2.90 -1.27 12.93
N VAL A 307 -3.04 -1.55 11.64
CA VAL A 307 -1.95 -1.95 10.75
C VAL A 307 -2.02 -1.12 9.47
N GLY A 308 -0.88 -0.85 8.84
CA GLY A 308 -0.82 -0.06 7.61
C GLY A 308 -0.81 1.45 7.87
N GLY A 309 0.03 2.17 7.13
CA GLY A 309 0.31 3.59 7.38
C GLY A 309 -0.90 4.54 7.27
N SER A 310 -1.95 4.17 6.53
CA SER A 310 -3.14 5.00 6.39
C SER A 310 -4.03 4.97 7.63
N THR A 311 -3.83 4.00 8.55
CA THR A 311 -4.50 4.01 9.86
C THR A 311 -4.03 5.16 10.76
N ARG A 312 -2.94 5.86 10.41
CA ARG A 312 -2.49 7.08 11.11
C ARG A 312 -3.42 8.27 10.92
N ILE A 313 -4.36 8.21 9.97
CA ILE A 313 -5.33 9.28 9.72
C ILE A 313 -6.29 9.38 10.93
N PRO A 314 -6.36 10.54 11.62
CA PRO A 314 -7.19 10.70 12.81
C PRO A 314 -8.66 10.35 12.57
N LYS A 315 -9.24 10.81 11.46
CA LYS A 315 -10.66 10.55 11.17
C LYS A 315 -11.00 9.07 11.00
N VAL A 316 -10.08 8.26 10.47
CA VAL A 316 -10.27 6.80 10.35
C VAL A 316 -10.28 6.15 11.73
N GLN A 317 -9.38 6.58 12.63
CA GLN A 317 -9.35 6.12 14.02
C GLN A 317 -10.61 6.51 14.77
N ASP A 318 -11.06 7.76 14.62
CA ASP A 318 -12.27 8.25 15.28
C ASP A 318 -13.50 7.45 14.86
N LEU A 319 -13.68 7.25 13.54
CA LEU A 319 -14.79 6.45 13.00
C LEU A 319 -14.76 5.00 13.51
N LEU A 320 -13.58 4.39 13.58
CA LEU A 320 -13.43 3.02 14.08
C LEU A 320 -13.72 2.93 15.58
N SER A 321 -13.21 3.88 16.37
CA SER A 321 -13.47 3.94 17.82
C SER A 321 -14.96 4.19 18.09
N GLU A 322 -15.59 5.14 17.39
CA GLU A 322 -17.03 5.42 17.45
C GLU A 322 -17.84 4.18 17.09
N PHE A 323 -17.45 3.47 16.03
CA PHE A 323 -18.10 2.22 15.63
C PHE A 323 -18.08 1.18 16.76
N PHE A 324 -17.02 1.13 17.57
CA PHE A 324 -16.90 0.28 18.74
C PHE A 324 -17.27 0.98 20.07
N ASN A 325 -18.17 1.96 20.03
CA ASN A 325 -18.70 2.67 21.20
C ASN A 325 -17.63 3.36 22.06
N GLY A 326 -16.63 3.97 21.42
CA GLY A 326 -15.54 4.69 22.09
C GLY A 326 -14.42 3.78 22.61
N LYS A 327 -14.36 2.52 22.16
CA LYS A 327 -13.28 1.60 22.54
C LYS A 327 -11.92 2.16 22.11
N GLU A 328 -10.94 2.06 23.01
CA GLU A 328 -9.56 2.46 22.72
C GLU A 328 -8.95 1.54 21.65
N LEU A 329 -8.25 2.15 20.69
CA LEU A 329 -7.55 1.44 19.62
C LEU A 329 -6.13 1.12 20.05
N ASN A 330 -5.67 -0.09 19.77
CA ASN A 330 -4.35 -0.55 20.14
C ASN A 330 -3.30 0.04 19.19
N LYS A 331 -2.41 0.87 19.76
CA LYS A 331 -1.31 1.54 19.05
C LYS A 331 0.06 1.08 19.54
N SER A 332 0.13 -0.06 20.23
CA SER A 332 1.37 -0.56 20.85
C SER A 332 2.41 -1.06 19.85
N ILE A 333 2.00 -1.34 18.62
CA ILE A 333 2.86 -1.82 17.53
C ILE A 333 2.95 -0.73 16.47
N ASN A 334 4.11 -0.61 15.84
CA ASN A 334 4.24 0.28 14.69
C ASN A 334 3.42 -0.27 13.51
N PRO A 335 2.39 0.46 13.02
CA PRO A 335 1.50 -0.05 11.98
C PRO A 335 2.22 -0.34 10.65
N ASP A 336 3.35 0.32 10.39
CA ASP A 336 4.13 0.11 9.15
C ASP A 336 5.05 -1.13 9.21
N GLU A 337 5.24 -1.71 10.40
CA GLU A 337 6.22 -2.78 10.66
C GLU A 337 5.58 -4.05 11.24
N ALA A 338 4.36 -3.96 11.77
CA ALA A 338 3.66 -5.07 12.44
C ALA A 338 3.64 -6.35 11.59
N VAL A 339 3.35 -6.22 10.29
CA VAL A 339 3.29 -7.35 9.36
C VAL A 339 4.66 -7.99 9.13
N ALA A 340 5.72 -7.19 9.05
CA ALA A 340 7.08 -7.71 8.85
C ALA A 340 7.70 -8.26 10.13
N TYR A 341 7.18 -7.84 11.29
CA TYR A 341 7.64 -8.29 12.60
C TYR A 341 7.16 -9.72 12.94
N GLY A 342 5.92 -10.06 12.59
CA GLY A 342 5.33 -11.38 12.84
C GLY A 342 5.63 -12.40 11.76
#